data_AF-A0A5E7H124-F1
#
_entry.id   AF-A0A5E7H124-F1
#
_cell.length_a   1.000
_cell.length_b   1.000
_cell.length_c   1.000
_cell.angle_alpha   90.00
_cell.angle_beta   90.00
_cell.angle_gamma   90.00
#
_symmetry.space_group_name_H-M   'P 1'
#
loop_
_entity.id
_entity.type
_entity.pdbx_description
1 polymer ?
#
loop_
_entity_poly.entity_id
_entity_poly.type
_entity_poly.pdbx_seq_one_letter_code
_entity_poly.pdbx_strand_id
1 'polypeptide(L)'
;MSVTATPASLAPDHHAQFIDLLQSSLEQNAFIKLVLAKYVGDETDLQRIIIKPVTVKTQPCLSFVYRYKTRDITKNLPLAEGVASIAELLPTSFKNAHLLALTDEAQLEYSKKGKPSLFKSKPQQLREVPSAEHNREKNRFLDLSRPFLADLGVTNSKHELIPAMSRKWKQINKFIEVFSHALTSSPLALDKPVRVADFGSGKGYLTFAIHDYLRNTLNADGEVTGVELREDMVTLCNAAAAKLEHPGLVFKCGDVRSVAPSELDVMIALHACDIATDYAIHTGIRSGASIIMCSPCCHKQIRLQIQSPALLKPMLQYGLHLGQQAEMVTDSLRALFLEACGYETKVFEFISLDHTNKNKMILAVKRAEPVDPAQLLMKIQELKDFYHITEHCLETLLRADGYL
;
A
#
# COMPACT_ATOMS: atom_id res chain seq x y z
N MET A 1 -0.31 68.07 -39.59
CA MET A 1 -0.51 67.84 -38.15
C MET A 1 -0.70 66.35 -37.95
N SER A 2 0.28 65.71 -37.32
CA SER A 2 0.34 64.26 -37.09
C SER A 2 -0.75 63.82 -36.14
N VAL A 3 -1.51 62.80 -36.55
CA VAL A 3 -2.36 62.01 -35.64
C VAL A 3 -1.45 60.96 -35.02
N THR A 4 -1.17 61.14 -33.73
CA THR A 4 -0.41 60.24 -32.88
C THR A 4 -1.17 58.94 -32.70
N ALA A 5 -0.56 57.83 -33.14
CA ALA A 5 -1.03 56.48 -32.87
C ALA A 5 -0.80 56.14 -31.39
N THR A 6 -1.87 55.72 -30.72
CA THR A 6 -1.87 55.13 -29.38
C THR A 6 -0.95 53.90 -29.36
N PRO A 7 -0.07 53.71 -28.35
CA PRO A 7 0.79 52.54 -28.30
C PRO A 7 -0.05 51.28 -28.08
N ALA A 8 0.17 50.28 -28.93
CA ALA A 8 -0.44 48.96 -28.81
C ALA A 8 -0.05 48.33 -27.47
N SER A 9 -1.04 47.98 -26.65
CA SER A 9 -0.90 47.11 -25.49
C SER A 9 -0.11 45.85 -25.89
N LEU A 10 1.11 45.70 -25.37
CA LEU A 10 1.91 44.48 -25.52
C LEU A 10 1.04 43.28 -25.12
N ALA A 11 0.88 42.32 -26.03
CA ALA A 11 0.14 41.10 -25.74
C ALA A 11 0.78 40.40 -24.52
N PRO A 12 -0.01 39.82 -23.61
CA PRO A 12 0.54 39.15 -22.44
C PRO A 12 1.48 38.03 -22.86
N ASP A 13 2.72 38.09 -22.36
CA ASP A 13 3.70 37.02 -22.54
C ASP A 13 3.34 35.84 -21.63
N HIS A 14 2.47 34.97 -22.13
CA HIS A 14 2.01 33.78 -21.43
C HIS A 14 3.14 32.80 -21.08
N HIS A 15 4.28 32.83 -21.79
CA HIS A 15 5.44 32.00 -21.43
C HIS A 15 6.11 32.54 -20.19
N ALA A 16 6.47 33.84 -20.19
CA ALA A 16 7.03 34.50 -19.02
C ALA A 16 6.12 34.34 -17.79
N GLN A 17 4.82 34.57 -17.95
CA GLN A 17 3.83 34.39 -16.88
C GLN A 17 3.77 32.95 -16.33
N PHE A 18 4.01 31.94 -17.16
CA PHE A 18 4.04 30.55 -16.71
C PHE A 18 5.33 30.24 -15.93
N ILE A 19 6.46 30.77 -16.38
CA ILE A 19 7.75 30.63 -15.67
C ILE A 19 7.69 31.35 -14.32
N ASP A 20 7.09 32.54 -14.25
CA ASP A 20 6.89 33.28 -13.00
C ASP A 20 6.00 32.49 -12.01
N LEU A 21 4.95 31.83 -12.50
CA LEU A 21 4.10 30.95 -11.69
C LEU A 21 4.87 29.75 -11.15
N LEU A 22 5.71 29.12 -11.98
CA LEU A 22 6.56 28.03 -11.56
C LEU A 22 7.53 28.49 -10.46
N GLN A 23 8.24 29.61 -10.66
CA GLN A 23 9.15 30.18 -9.67
C GLN A 23 8.43 30.49 -8.37
N SER A 24 7.30 31.20 -8.44
CA SER A 24 6.48 31.53 -7.26
C SER A 24 6.04 30.27 -6.50
N SER A 25 5.62 29.21 -7.23
CA SER A 25 5.21 27.95 -6.61
C SER A 25 6.38 27.22 -5.93
N LEU A 26 7.60 27.35 -6.44
CA LEU A 26 8.79 26.77 -5.83
C LEU A 26 9.22 27.54 -4.58
N GLU A 27 9.22 28.88 -4.64
CA GLU A 27 9.54 29.76 -3.50
C GLU A 27 8.56 29.57 -2.34
N GLN A 28 7.28 29.35 -2.64
CA GLN A 28 6.23 29.10 -1.65
C GLN A 28 6.17 27.65 -1.16
N ASN A 29 7.07 26.77 -1.61
CA ASN A 29 7.00 25.32 -1.37
C ASN A 29 5.64 24.69 -1.74
N ALA A 30 4.94 25.29 -2.71
CA ALA A 30 3.63 24.85 -3.18
C ALA A 30 3.70 23.99 -4.45
N PHE A 31 4.86 23.90 -5.09
CA PHE A 31 5.07 23.11 -6.30
C PHE A 31 4.94 21.61 -6.04
N ILE A 32 4.07 20.92 -6.80
CA ILE A 32 3.88 19.47 -6.68
C ILE A 32 4.57 18.73 -7.81
N LYS A 33 4.26 19.10 -9.05
CA LYS A 33 4.73 18.42 -10.25
C LYS A 33 4.52 19.29 -11.48
N LEU A 34 5.43 19.19 -12.43
CA LEU A 34 5.28 19.71 -13.78
C LEU A 34 5.38 18.56 -14.79
N VAL A 35 4.55 18.58 -15.83
CA VAL A 35 4.64 17.66 -16.96
C VAL A 35 4.87 18.45 -18.23
N LEU A 36 5.96 18.18 -18.94
CA LEU A 36 6.20 18.65 -20.30
C LEU A 36 5.81 17.54 -21.27
N ALA A 37 4.88 17.84 -22.18
CA ALA A 37 4.30 16.90 -23.13
C ALA A 37 4.22 17.50 -24.55
N LYS A 38 3.76 16.71 -25.52
CA LYS A 38 3.80 17.04 -26.95
C LYS A 38 5.23 17.39 -27.40
N TYR A 39 6.12 16.41 -27.26
CA TYR A 39 7.51 16.51 -27.68
C TYR A 39 7.61 16.65 -29.21
N VAL A 40 8.47 17.56 -29.67
CA VAL A 40 8.74 17.82 -31.09
C VAL A 40 10.23 18.02 -31.40
N GLY A 41 11.12 17.67 -30.46
CA GLY A 41 12.56 17.80 -30.63
C GLY A 41 13.21 16.60 -31.34
N ASP A 42 14.53 16.62 -31.46
CA ASP A 42 15.30 15.67 -32.29
C ASP A 42 15.64 14.35 -31.58
N GLU A 43 15.53 14.29 -30.26
CA GLU A 43 15.81 13.09 -29.48
C GLU A 43 14.78 11.96 -29.74
N THR A 44 15.26 10.81 -30.22
CA THR A 44 14.41 9.68 -30.58
C THR A 44 13.72 9.07 -29.37
N ASP A 45 12.46 8.65 -29.56
CA ASP A 45 11.61 7.97 -28.58
C ASP A 45 11.27 8.72 -27.28
N LEU A 46 11.73 9.97 -27.09
CA LEU A 46 11.35 10.80 -25.95
C LEU A 46 9.88 11.21 -26.07
N GLN A 47 9.09 10.94 -25.03
CA GLN A 47 7.64 11.20 -25.04
C GLN A 47 7.25 12.41 -24.19
N ARG A 48 7.79 12.48 -22.97
CA ARG A 48 7.46 13.50 -21.98
C ARG A 48 8.54 13.62 -20.92
N ILE A 49 8.57 14.75 -20.23
CA ILE A 49 9.38 14.94 -19.03
C ILE A 49 8.44 15.15 -17.85
N ILE A 50 8.66 14.41 -16.77
CA ILE A 50 7.98 14.60 -15.49
C ILE A 50 8.97 15.23 -14.52
N ILE A 51 8.60 16.38 -13.97
CA ILE A 51 9.47 17.17 -13.09
C ILE A 51 8.83 17.27 -11.71
N LYS A 52 9.61 17.01 -10.66
CA LYS A 52 9.17 17.06 -9.26
C LYS A 52 10.23 17.70 -8.37
N PRO A 53 9.84 18.34 -7.26
CA PRO A 53 10.81 18.83 -6.28
C PRO A 53 11.49 17.66 -5.57
N VAL A 54 12.77 17.83 -5.23
CA VAL A 54 13.61 16.78 -4.63
C VAL A 54 14.79 17.41 -3.88
N THR A 55 15.32 16.78 -2.82
CA THR A 55 16.47 17.34 -2.06
C THR A 55 17.73 16.48 -2.12
N VAL A 56 18.65 16.78 -3.02
CA VAL A 56 19.85 15.95 -3.20
C VAL A 56 20.96 16.47 -2.30
N LYS A 57 21.48 15.62 -1.39
CA LYS A 57 22.57 15.99 -0.45
C LYS A 57 22.32 17.35 0.23
N THR A 58 21.13 17.49 0.85
CA THR A 58 20.64 18.70 1.54
C THR A 58 20.43 19.95 0.68
N GLN A 59 20.54 19.86 -0.64
CA GLN A 59 20.26 20.95 -1.57
C GLN A 59 18.92 20.73 -2.29
N PRO A 60 18.01 21.73 -2.31
CA PRO A 60 16.77 21.62 -3.07
C PRO A 60 17.06 21.66 -4.58
N CYS A 61 16.47 20.69 -5.28
CA CYS A 61 16.65 20.41 -6.69
C CYS A 61 15.30 20.07 -7.34
N LEU A 62 15.29 20.06 -8.67
CA LEU A 62 14.23 19.54 -9.51
C LEU A 62 14.70 18.23 -10.14
N SER A 63 13.91 17.15 -9.96
CA SER A 63 14.14 15.86 -10.60
C SER A 63 13.42 15.79 -11.93
N PHE A 64 14.17 15.72 -13.02
CA PHE A 64 13.69 15.58 -14.39
C PHE A 64 13.71 14.10 -14.77
N VAL A 65 12.53 13.50 -14.89
CA VAL A 65 12.37 12.14 -15.40
C VAL A 65 11.98 12.21 -16.87
N TYR A 66 12.95 11.97 -17.74
CA TYR A 66 12.79 11.86 -19.19
C TYR A 66 12.24 10.48 -19.51
N ARG A 67 10.99 10.41 -19.99
CA ARG A 67 10.32 9.15 -20.31
C ARG A 67 10.40 8.85 -21.79
N TYR A 68 11.10 7.77 -22.11
CA TYR A 68 11.18 7.21 -23.45
C TYR A 68 10.24 6.01 -23.58
N LYS A 69 10.09 5.48 -24.78
CA LYS A 69 9.26 4.30 -25.04
C LYS A 69 9.66 3.06 -24.23
N THR A 70 10.96 2.86 -23.97
CA THR A 70 11.49 1.63 -23.34
C THR A 70 12.34 1.88 -22.09
N ARG A 71 12.59 3.14 -21.72
CA ARG A 71 13.43 3.49 -20.57
C ARG A 71 13.06 4.86 -20.00
N ASP A 72 13.39 5.08 -18.75
CA ASP A 72 13.33 6.39 -18.10
C ASP A 72 14.75 6.83 -17.70
N ILE A 73 15.10 8.09 -17.93
CA ILE A 73 16.37 8.70 -17.49
C ILE A 73 16.05 9.79 -16.48
N THR A 74 16.73 9.78 -15.34
CA THR A 74 16.54 10.79 -14.28
C THR A 74 17.75 11.71 -14.18
N LYS A 75 17.53 13.03 -14.19
CA LYS A 75 18.55 14.05 -13.93
C LYS A 75 18.04 14.97 -12.82
N ASN A 76 18.89 15.33 -11.86
CA ASN A 76 18.54 16.27 -10.81
C ASN A 76 19.30 17.57 -11.03
N LEU A 77 18.59 18.69 -11.13
CA LEU A 77 19.17 20.02 -11.34
C LEU A 77 18.85 20.92 -10.14
N PRO A 78 19.75 21.80 -9.68
CA PRO A 78 19.42 22.85 -8.73
C PRO A 78 18.22 23.68 -9.20
N LEU A 79 17.43 24.25 -8.26
CA LEU A 79 16.18 24.93 -8.61
C LEU A 79 16.34 25.98 -9.73
N ALA A 80 17.35 26.86 -9.63
CA ALA A 80 17.60 27.91 -10.62
C ALA A 80 17.92 27.33 -12.01
N GLU A 81 18.81 26.34 -12.09
CA GLU A 81 19.17 25.66 -13.34
C GLU A 81 17.99 24.88 -13.93
N GLY A 82 17.19 24.25 -13.08
CA GLY A 82 16.00 23.52 -13.51
C GLY A 82 14.94 24.45 -14.10
N VAL A 83 14.67 25.61 -13.48
CA VAL A 83 13.73 26.60 -14.02
C VAL A 83 14.22 27.14 -15.36
N ALA A 84 15.52 27.47 -15.47
CA ALA A 84 16.11 27.90 -16.74
C ALA A 84 15.97 26.83 -17.84
N SER A 85 16.25 25.56 -17.51
CA SER A 85 16.09 24.45 -18.44
C SER A 85 14.63 24.27 -18.90
N ILE A 86 13.65 24.44 -18.00
CA ILE A 86 12.22 24.40 -18.36
C ILE A 86 11.86 25.54 -19.32
N ALA A 87 12.38 26.75 -19.06
CA ALA A 87 12.15 27.91 -19.90
C ALA A 87 12.71 27.72 -21.32
N GLU A 88 13.85 27.05 -21.47
CA GLU A 88 14.45 26.74 -22.79
C GLU A 88 13.70 25.63 -23.54
N LEU A 89 13.25 24.60 -22.81
CA LEU A 89 12.51 23.47 -23.38
C LEU A 89 11.14 23.88 -23.94
N LEU A 90 10.56 24.98 -23.44
CA LEU A 90 9.29 25.55 -23.88
C LEU A 90 9.52 26.81 -24.73
N PRO A 91 9.04 26.90 -25.98
CA PRO A 91 8.34 25.88 -26.76
C PRO A 91 9.25 25.02 -27.63
N THR A 92 10.58 25.12 -27.50
CA THR A 92 11.56 24.54 -28.43
C THR A 92 11.33 23.05 -28.66
N SER A 93 11.26 22.29 -27.57
CA SER A 93 11.17 20.83 -27.61
C SER A 93 9.80 20.31 -27.17
N PHE A 94 9.05 21.08 -26.38
CA PHE A 94 7.73 20.69 -25.88
C PHE A 94 6.69 21.77 -26.18
N LYS A 95 5.48 21.36 -26.58
CA LYS A 95 4.38 22.28 -26.90
C LYS A 95 3.29 22.34 -25.84
N ASN A 96 3.39 21.55 -24.77
CA ASN A 96 2.44 21.56 -23.67
C ASN A 96 3.15 21.41 -22.34
N ALA A 97 2.78 22.24 -21.37
CA ALA A 97 3.23 22.18 -20.00
C ALA A 97 2.04 22.21 -19.05
N HIS A 98 2.00 21.28 -18.09
CA HIS A 98 0.98 21.23 -17.06
C HIS A 98 1.65 21.31 -15.68
N LEU A 99 1.52 22.48 -15.06
CA LEU A 99 1.99 22.80 -13.73
C LEU A 99 0.89 22.47 -12.72
N LEU A 100 1.26 21.68 -11.73
CA LEU A 100 0.45 21.43 -10.57
C LEU A 100 1.13 21.98 -9.31
N ALA A 101 0.45 22.89 -8.62
CA ALA A 101 0.78 23.37 -7.29
C ALA A 101 -0.35 23.06 -6.29
N LEU A 102 -0.16 23.37 -5.01
CA LEU A 102 -1.13 23.12 -3.94
C LEU A 102 -2.43 23.91 -4.08
N THR A 103 -2.30 25.18 -4.45
CA THR A 103 -3.40 26.14 -4.51
C THR A 103 -3.87 26.40 -5.92
N ASP A 104 -3.05 26.06 -6.92
CA ASP A 104 -3.24 26.48 -8.31
C ASP A 104 -2.80 25.38 -9.29
N GLU A 105 -3.52 25.29 -10.40
CA GLU A 105 -3.15 24.52 -11.58
C GLU A 105 -2.97 25.49 -12.74
N ALA A 106 -1.92 25.29 -13.54
CA ALA A 106 -1.69 26.09 -14.73
C ALA A 106 -1.31 25.20 -15.91
N GLN A 107 -1.91 25.45 -17.07
CA GLN A 107 -1.59 24.77 -18.31
C GLN A 107 -1.15 25.80 -19.36
N LEU A 108 0.06 25.62 -19.87
CA LEU A 108 0.60 26.39 -20.99
C LEU A 108 0.61 25.50 -22.24
N GLU A 109 -0.02 25.97 -23.30
CA GLU A 109 -0.04 25.28 -24.59
C GLU A 109 0.40 26.20 -25.72
N TYR A 110 1.14 25.64 -26.68
CA TYR A 110 1.55 26.32 -27.89
C TYR A 110 0.80 25.75 -29.09
N SER A 111 0.14 26.63 -29.84
CA SER A 111 -0.48 26.26 -31.11
C SER A 111 0.55 25.83 -32.16
N LYS A 112 0.10 25.21 -33.26
CA LYS A 112 0.95 24.89 -34.43
C LYS A 112 1.69 26.12 -34.98
N LYS A 113 1.14 27.33 -34.79
CA LYS A 113 1.74 28.61 -35.22
C LYS A 113 2.64 29.24 -34.13
N GLY A 114 2.92 28.54 -33.04
CA GLY A 114 3.79 29.02 -31.95
C GLY A 114 3.14 30.02 -30.99
N LYS A 115 1.85 30.37 -31.16
CA LYS A 115 1.13 31.27 -30.25
C LYS A 115 0.85 30.56 -28.91
N PRO A 116 1.24 31.15 -27.75
CA PRO A 116 1.01 30.56 -26.44
C PRO A 116 -0.38 30.90 -25.88
N SER A 117 -0.98 29.96 -25.16
CA SER A 117 -2.19 30.13 -24.36
C SER A 117 -1.98 29.57 -22.96
N LEU A 118 -2.26 30.39 -21.94
CA LEU A 118 -2.15 30.03 -20.53
C LEU A 118 -3.55 29.91 -19.92
N PHE A 119 -3.86 28.75 -19.34
CA PHE A 119 -5.07 28.51 -18.57
C PHE A 119 -4.70 28.32 -17.10
N LYS A 120 -5.40 28.99 -16.19
CA LYS A 120 -5.23 28.85 -14.74
C LYS A 120 -6.53 28.39 -14.10
N SER A 121 -6.48 27.43 -13.20
CA SER A 121 -7.63 26.93 -12.44
C SER A 121 -7.27 26.65 -10.99
N LYS A 122 -8.28 26.68 -10.11
CA LYS A 122 -8.14 26.14 -8.75
C LYS A 122 -8.25 24.62 -8.79
N PRO A 123 -7.49 23.87 -7.97
CA PRO A 123 -7.54 22.42 -7.95
C PRO A 123 -8.91 21.91 -7.49
N GLN A 124 -9.42 20.86 -8.14
CA GLN A 124 -10.72 20.23 -7.81
C GLN A 124 -10.77 19.53 -6.43
N GLN A 125 -9.63 19.39 -5.75
CA GLN A 125 -9.49 18.81 -4.40
C GLN A 125 -8.40 19.56 -3.63
N LEU A 126 -8.56 19.75 -2.32
CA LEU A 126 -7.49 20.20 -1.42
C LEU A 126 -6.37 19.15 -1.46
N ARG A 127 -5.16 19.57 -1.85
CA ARG A 127 -3.99 18.68 -1.96
C ARG A 127 -3.01 19.01 -0.84
N GLU A 128 -2.47 17.98 -0.19
CA GLU A 128 -1.44 18.13 0.82
C GLU A 128 -0.06 18.41 0.20
N VAL A 129 0.77 19.16 0.92
CA VAL A 129 2.11 19.61 0.50
C VAL A 129 3.01 18.40 0.22
N PRO A 130 3.63 18.29 -0.97
CA PRO A 130 4.70 17.33 -1.17
C PRO A 130 5.93 17.82 -0.41
N SER A 131 6.27 17.12 0.65
CA SER A 131 7.50 17.34 1.43
C SER A 131 8.73 17.32 0.50
N ALA A 132 9.46 18.43 0.46
CA ALA A 132 10.74 18.56 -0.24
C ALA A 132 11.90 17.89 0.53
N GLU A 133 11.64 16.87 1.33
CA GLU A 133 12.67 16.10 1.99
C GLU A 133 12.95 14.83 1.20
N HIS A 134 14.21 14.68 0.78
CA HIS A 134 14.68 13.45 0.15
C HIS A 134 15.07 12.40 1.19
N ASN A 135 14.70 12.61 2.44
CA ASN A 135 14.17 11.52 3.20
C ASN A 135 12.66 11.52 2.91
N ARG A 136 12.20 10.54 2.12
CA ARG A 136 10.96 9.90 2.54
C ARG A 136 11.29 9.34 3.93
N GLU A 137 11.19 10.17 4.97
CA GLU A 137 10.34 9.77 6.06
C GLU A 137 8.97 9.61 5.41
N LYS A 138 8.80 8.44 4.76
CA LYS A 138 7.50 7.80 4.67
C LYS A 138 6.89 8.10 6.03
N ASN A 139 5.74 8.76 6.15
CA ASN A 139 5.07 8.88 7.43
C ASN A 139 5.05 7.47 8.02
N ARG A 140 5.99 7.20 8.93
CA ARG A 140 6.23 5.86 9.44
C ARG A 140 5.25 5.80 10.56
N PHE A 141 4.27 4.91 10.44
CA PHE A 141 3.27 4.71 11.48
C PHE A 141 3.91 4.35 12.84
N LEU A 142 5.19 3.92 12.81
CA LEU A 142 6.02 3.64 13.97
C LEU A 142 7.35 4.40 13.90
N ASP A 143 7.76 4.95 15.03
CA ASP A 143 9.06 5.58 15.24
C ASP A 143 10.13 4.53 15.60
N LEU A 144 11.38 4.74 15.20
CA LEU A 144 12.49 3.83 15.59
C LEU A 144 12.84 3.91 17.08
N SER A 145 12.45 4.99 17.76
CA SER A 145 12.57 5.16 19.21
C SER A 145 11.61 4.28 20.01
N ARG A 146 10.65 3.59 19.37
CA ARG A 146 9.72 2.70 20.07
C ARG A 146 10.49 1.59 20.81
N PRO A 147 10.33 1.46 22.14
CA PRO A 147 11.13 0.54 22.97
C PRO A 147 11.11 -0.92 22.51
N PHE A 148 9.96 -1.42 22.04
CA PHE A 148 9.82 -2.81 21.60
C PHE A 148 10.73 -3.15 20.41
N LEU A 149 11.11 -2.17 19.59
CA LEU A 149 12.01 -2.39 18.46
C LEU A 149 13.42 -2.75 18.91
N ALA A 150 13.88 -2.20 20.05
CA ALA A 150 15.19 -2.54 20.61
C ALA A 150 15.18 -3.96 21.21
N ASP A 151 14.13 -4.29 21.98
CA ASP A 151 14.01 -5.59 22.63
C ASP A 151 13.84 -6.75 21.63
N LEU A 152 13.17 -6.50 20.50
CA LEU A 152 13.08 -7.46 19.40
C LEU A 152 14.31 -7.47 18.48
N GLY A 153 15.33 -6.64 18.76
CA GLY A 153 16.58 -6.56 18.00
C GLY A 153 16.42 -5.95 16.61
N VAL A 154 15.41 -5.10 16.39
CA VAL A 154 15.25 -4.30 15.17
C VAL A 154 16.15 -3.06 15.21
N THR A 155 16.28 -2.43 16.38
CA THR A 155 17.16 -1.28 16.62
C THR A 155 18.25 -1.62 17.63
N ASN A 156 19.34 -0.86 17.61
CA ASN A 156 20.37 -0.92 18.66
C ASN A 156 19.95 -0.11 19.90
N SER A 157 20.81 -0.07 20.92
CA SER A 157 20.58 0.69 22.16
C SER A 157 20.49 2.22 21.97
N LYS A 158 20.88 2.74 20.80
CA LYS A 158 20.74 4.15 20.42
C LYS A 158 19.49 4.39 19.54
N HIS A 159 18.61 3.39 19.42
CA HIS A 159 17.43 3.42 18.55
C HIS A 159 17.74 3.56 17.06
N GLU A 160 18.94 3.19 16.64
CA GLU A 160 19.31 3.16 15.22
C GLU A 160 18.94 1.79 14.63
N LEU A 161 18.35 1.81 13.43
CA LEU A 161 17.96 0.60 12.72
C LEU A 161 19.18 -0.28 12.43
N ILE A 162 19.13 -1.54 12.84
CA ILE A 162 20.16 -2.52 12.52
C ILE A 162 20.07 -2.84 11.01
N PRO A 163 21.15 -2.72 10.22
CA PRO A 163 21.09 -2.87 8.76
C PRO A 163 20.47 -4.18 8.29
N ALA A 164 20.79 -5.30 8.96
CA ALA A 164 20.23 -6.63 8.67
C ALA A 164 18.70 -6.69 8.86
N MET A 165 18.13 -5.81 9.69
CA MET A 165 16.70 -5.76 10.02
C MET A 165 15.91 -4.77 9.16
N SER A 166 16.55 -4.09 8.21
CA SER A 166 15.90 -3.13 7.30
C SER A 166 14.70 -3.73 6.54
N ARG A 167 14.80 -5.00 6.12
CA ARG A 167 13.69 -5.71 5.45
C ARG A 167 12.51 -5.91 6.40
N LYS A 168 12.78 -6.35 7.63
CA LYS A 168 11.76 -6.58 8.66
C LYS A 168 11.09 -5.26 9.07
N TRP A 169 11.87 -4.19 9.22
CA TRP A 169 11.37 -2.85 9.52
C TRP A 169 10.39 -2.33 8.45
N LYS A 170 10.72 -2.51 7.17
CA LYS A 170 9.81 -2.15 6.07
C LYS A 170 8.51 -2.97 6.11
N GLN A 171 8.60 -4.26 6.44
CA GLN A 171 7.42 -5.13 6.60
C GLN A 171 6.51 -4.67 7.73
N ILE A 172 7.08 -4.35 8.89
CA ILE A 172 6.33 -3.85 10.06
C ILE A 172 5.59 -2.55 9.70
N ASN A 173 6.26 -1.58 9.08
CA ASN A 173 5.63 -0.31 8.72
C ASN A 173 4.52 -0.49 7.69
N LYS A 174 4.74 -1.31 6.66
CA LYS A 174 3.73 -1.56 5.64
C LYS A 174 2.52 -2.31 6.21
N PHE A 175 2.74 -3.20 7.17
CA PHE A 175 1.67 -3.86 7.90
C PHE A 175 0.76 -2.86 8.62
N ILE A 176 1.35 -1.94 9.38
CA ILE A 176 0.59 -0.91 10.11
C ILE A 176 -0.09 0.07 9.14
N GLU A 177 0.55 0.40 8.02
CA GLU A 177 -0.09 1.19 6.95
C GLU A 177 -1.37 0.50 6.46
N VAL A 178 -1.30 -0.78 6.12
CA VAL A 178 -2.48 -1.55 5.67
C VAL A 178 -3.55 -1.60 6.76
N PHE A 179 -3.15 -1.87 8.00
CA PHE A 179 -4.09 -1.90 9.14
C PHE A 179 -4.79 -0.56 9.35
N SER A 180 -4.06 0.56 9.29
CA SER A 180 -4.63 1.90 9.47
C SER A 180 -5.73 2.22 8.44
N HIS A 181 -5.49 1.86 7.18
CA HIS A 181 -6.48 2.03 6.11
C HIS A 181 -7.68 1.11 6.29
N ALA A 182 -7.46 -0.13 6.72
CA ALA A 182 -8.53 -1.07 7.04
C ALA A 182 -9.40 -0.56 8.19
N LEU A 183 -8.77 -0.07 9.26
CA LEU A 183 -9.43 0.50 10.43
C LEU A 183 -10.35 1.67 10.04
N THR A 184 -9.84 2.58 9.21
CA THR A 184 -10.60 3.76 8.73
C THR A 184 -11.84 3.36 7.91
N SER A 185 -11.76 2.24 7.20
CA SER A 185 -12.85 1.74 6.34
C SER A 185 -13.79 0.77 7.07
N SER A 186 -13.47 0.40 8.31
CA SER A 186 -14.20 -0.61 9.08
C SER A 186 -15.24 0.03 10.01
N PRO A 187 -16.27 -0.73 10.44
CA PRO A 187 -17.21 -0.26 11.45
C PRO A 187 -16.62 -0.24 12.88
N LEU A 188 -15.34 -0.60 13.05
CA LEU A 188 -14.70 -0.71 14.35
C LEU A 188 -14.51 0.67 14.97
N ALA A 189 -15.17 0.89 16.12
CA ALA A 189 -14.99 2.07 16.93
C ALA A 189 -13.86 1.88 17.95
N LEU A 190 -13.18 2.98 18.30
CA LEU A 190 -12.06 3.00 19.25
C LEU A 190 -12.48 3.46 20.65
N ASP A 191 -13.78 3.48 20.94
CA ASP A 191 -14.36 3.86 22.24
C ASP A 191 -14.35 2.71 23.26
N LYS A 192 -14.04 1.49 22.80
CA LYS A 192 -13.91 0.27 23.61
C LYS A 192 -12.55 -0.39 23.37
N PRO A 193 -12.11 -1.30 24.25
CA PRO A 193 -10.90 -2.09 24.01
C PRO A 193 -10.99 -2.86 22.69
N VAL A 194 -10.00 -2.64 21.82
CA VAL A 194 -9.87 -3.31 20.54
C VAL A 194 -9.20 -4.66 20.75
N ARG A 195 -9.91 -5.74 20.46
CA ARG A 195 -9.42 -7.11 20.63
C ARG A 195 -8.77 -7.61 19.36
N VAL A 196 -7.51 -8.01 19.48
CA VAL A 196 -6.69 -8.47 18.36
C VAL A 196 -6.11 -9.84 18.66
N ALA A 197 -6.11 -10.73 17.67
CA ALA A 197 -5.48 -12.05 17.73
C ALA A 197 -4.56 -12.22 16.53
N ASP A 198 -3.29 -12.53 16.79
CA ASP A 198 -2.25 -12.78 15.78
C ASP A 198 -1.82 -14.25 15.82
N PHE A 199 -2.38 -15.05 14.92
CA PHE A 199 -2.11 -16.48 14.80
C PHE A 199 -0.83 -16.75 14.01
N GLY A 200 0.14 -17.40 14.64
CA GLY A 200 1.47 -17.60 14.08
C GLY A 200 2.37 -16.38 14.29
N SER A 201 2.29 -15.76 15.48
CA SER A 201 2.96 -14.49 15.78
C SER A 201 4.50 -14.57 15.71
N GLY A 202 5.10 -15.76 15.80
CA GLY A 202 6.55 -15.94 15.77
C GLY A 202 7.24 -15.15 16.88
N LYS A 203 8.17 -14.27 16.52
CA LYS A 203 8.85 -13.34 17.45
C LYS A 203 8.01 -12.11 17.84
N GLY A 204 6.74 -12.08 17.47
CA GLY A 204 5.79 -11.04 17.88
C GLY A 204 5.93 -9.69 17.19
N TYR A 205 6.81 -9.50 16.18
CA TYR A 205 7.06 -8.18 15.58
C TYR A 205 5.78 -7.42 15.18
N LEU A 206 4.82 -8.11 14.58
CA LEU A 206 3.56 -7.50 14.14
C LEU A 206 2.58 -7.34 15.31
N THR A 207 2.57 -8.29 16.23
CA THR A 207 1.80 -8.26 17.48
C THR A 207 2.19 -7.05 18.35
N PHE A 208 3.49 -6.81 18.57
CA PHE A 208 3.99 -5.63 19.28
C PHE A 208 3.68 -4.36 18.49
N ALA A 209 3.88 -4.36 17.17
CA ALA A 209 3.64 -3.20 16.32
C ALA A 209 2.17 -2.75 16.34
N ILE A 210 1.21 -3.67 16.30
CA ILE A 210 -0.21 -3.32 16.34
C ILE A 210 -0.65 -2.86 17.72
N HIS A 211 -0.15 -3.49 18.79
CA HIS A 211 -0.39 -3.04 20.17
C HIS A 211 0.14 -1.63 20.40
N ASP A 212 1.39 -1.36 20.00
CA ASP A 212 2.02 -0.04 20.09
C ASP A 212 1.25 1.00 19.27
N TYR A 213 0.82 0.65 18.05
CA TYR A 213 0.06 1.58 17.22
C TYR A 213 -1.32 1.93 17.82
N LEU A 214 -2.04 0.93 18.35
CA LEU A 214 -3.32 1.16 19.02
C LEU A 214 -3.15 2.07 20.25
N ARG A 215 -2.20 1.75 21.15
CA ARG A 215 -2.04 2.50 22.39
C ARG A 215 -1.30 3.82 22.23
N ASN A 216 -0.14 3.81 21.58
CA ASN A 216 0.79 4.94 21.58
C ASN A 216 0.64 5.87 20.37
N THR A 217 -0.17 5.49 19.39
CA THR A 217 -0.47 6.35 18.23
C THR A 217 -1.96 6.71 18.15
N LEU A 218 -2.85 5.74 18.33
CA LEU A 218 -4.30 5.97 18.28
C LEU A 218 -4.93 6.31 19.63
N ASN A 219 -4.18 6.17 20.74
CA ASN A 219 -4.69 6.35 22.11
C ASN A 219 -5.93 5.48 22.42
N ALA A 220 -6.02 4.30 21.80
CA ALA A 220 -7.06 3.32 22.04
C ALA A 220 -6.58 2.24 23.02
N ASP A 221 -7.49 1.64 23.77
CA ASP A 221 -7.15 0.44 24.55
C ASP A 221 -7.05 -0.77 23.61
N GLY A 222 -5.97 -1.53 23.72
CA GLY A 222 -5.64 -2.63 22.83
C GLY A 222 -5.39 -3.91 23.62
N GLU A 223 -6.26 -4.91 23.42
CA GLU A 223 -6.12 -6.26 23.94
C GLU A 223 -5.58 -7.17 22.82
N VAL A 224 -4.27 -7.25 22.71
CA VAL A 224 -3.57 -7.97 21.64
C VAL A 224 -3.02 -9.29 22.16
N THR A 225 -3.48 -10.39 21.57
CA THR A 225 -3.00 -11.74 21.86
C THR A 225 -2.20 -12.29 20.69
N GLY A 226 -0.90 -12.55 20.90
CA GLY A 226 -0.09 -13.35 19.98
C GLY A 226 -0.25 -14.85 20.29
N VAL A 227 -0.50 -15.67 19.27
CA VAL A 227 -0.60 -17.13 19.41
C VAL A 227 0.53 -17.79 18.64
N GLU A 228 1.31 -18.61 19.33
CA GLU A 228 2.49 -19.28 18.78
C GLU A 228 2.58 -20.72 19.31
N LEU A 229 3.00 -21.66 18.45
CA LEU A 229 3.13 -23.08 18.80
C LEU A 229 4.33 -23.36 19.71
N ARG A 230 5.33 -22.50 19.63
CA ARG A 230 6.62 -22.64 20.31
C ARG A 230 6.65 -21.94 21.65
N GLU A 231 6.66 -22.72 22.73
CA GLU A 231 6.72 -22.23 24.12
C GLU A 231 7.92 -21.29 24.38
N ASP A 232 9.07 -21.58 23.75
CA ASP A 232 10.28 -20.75 23.89
C ASP A 232 10.09 -19.34 23.30
N MET A 233 9.35 -19.24 22.19
CA MET A 233 8.99 -17.96 21.58
C MET A 233 7.94 -17.22 22.41
N VAL A 234 6.96 -17.93 22.96
CA VAL A 234 5.93 -17.36 23.85
C VAL A 234 6.56 -16.77 25.11
N THR A 235 7.47 -17.51 25.75
CA THR A 235 8.21 -17.06 26.93
C THR A 235 9.03 -15.81 26.63
N LEU A 236 9.75 -15.81 25.50
CA LEU A 236 10.53 -14.66 25.04
C LEU A 236 9.66 -13.42 24.82
N CYS A 237 8.52 -13.57 24.15
CA CYS A 237 7.64 -12.45 23.84
C CYS A 237 6.93 -11.92 25.09
N ASN A 238 6.48 -12.78 26.01
CA ASN A 238 5.90 -12.35 27.28
C ASN A 238 6.93 -11.65 28.19
N ALA A 239 8.18 -12.11 28.21
CA ALA A 239 9.25 -11.43 28.94
C ALA A 239 9.52 -10.01 28.39
N ALA A 240 9.52 -9.86 27.07
CA ALA A 240 9.62 -8.55 26.42
C ALA A 240 8.40 -7.66 26.72
N ALA A 241 7.18 -8.20 26.61
CA ALA A 241 5.96 -7.46 26.92
C ALA A 241 5.90 -6.97 28.37
N ALA A 242 6.37 -7.80 29.32
CA ALA A 242 6.45 -7.44 30.73
C ALA A 242 7.48 -6.33 31.00
N LYS A 243 8.66 -6.39 30.36
CA LYS A 243 9.72 -5.37 30.52
C LYS A 243 9.30 -3.99 30.03
N LEU A 244 8.45 -3.94 29.02
CA LEU A 244 7.97 -2.71 28.40
C LEU A 244 6.72 -2.14 29.05
N GLU A 245 6.22 -2.78 30.12
CA GLU A 245 4.98 -2.44 30.78
C GLU A 245 3.85 -2.22 29.76
N HIS A 246 3.65 -3.20 28.87
CA HIS A 246 2.63 -3.17 27.84
C HIS A 246 1.35 -3.89 28.32
N PRO A 247 0.47 -3.23 29.09
CA PRO A 247 -0.80 -3.84 29.47
C PRO A 247 -1.65 -4.12 28.23
N GLY A 248 -2.37 -5.23 28.26
CA GLY A 248 -3.18 -5.70 27.15
C GLY A 248 -2.41 -6.46 26.07
N LEU A 249 -1.08 -6.63 26.19
CA LEU A 249 -0.31 -7.49 25.28
C LEU A 249 0.04 -8.82 25.96
N VAL A 250 -0.38 -9.94 25.37
CA VAL A 250 -0.09 -11.29 25.88
C VAL A 250 0.24 -12.26 24.76
N PHE A 251 1.12 -13.21 25.03
CA PHE A 251 1.42 -14.32 24.14
C PHE A 251 0.96 -15.64 24.75
N LYS A 252 0.31 -16.49 23.96
CA LYS A 252 -0.22 -17.79 24.39
C LYS A 252 0.36 -18.91 23.53
N CYS A 253 0.73 -20.00 24.20
CA CYS A 253 1.17 -21.22 23.52
C CYS A 253 -0.04 -21.98 22.98
N GLY A 254 -0.06 -22.21 21.66
CA GLY A 254 -1.16 -22.91 21.01
C GLY A 254 -1.27 -22.65 19.51
N ASP A 255 -2.40 -23.07 18.96
CA ASP A 255 -2.81 -22.77 17.60
C ASP A 255 -4.18 -22.09 17.57
N VAL A 256 -4.64 -21.78 16.37
CA VAL A 256 -5.95 -21.15 16.12
C VAL A 256 -7.14 -21.95 16.69
N ARG A 257 -7.01 -23.27 16.83
CA ARG A 257 -8.08 -24.14 17.36
C ARG A 257 -8.06 -24.17 18.88
N SER A 258 -6.88 -24.10 19.50
CA SER A 258 -6.75 -24.13 20.96
C SER A 258 -6.95 -22.77 21.63
N VAL A 259 -6.64 -21.68 20.91
CA VAL A 259 -6.77 -20.29 21.42
C VAL A 259 -7.77 -19.53 20.54
N ALA A 260 -9.03 -19.96 20.59
CA ALA A 260 -10.13 -19.30 19.87
C ALA A 260 -10.87 -18.32 20.81
N PRO A 261 -10.68 -17.00 20.67
CA PRO A 261 -11.46 -16.04 21.43
C PRO A 261 -12.94 -16.11 21.02
N SER A 262 -13.86 -15.81 21.95
CA SER A 262 -15.29 -15.74 21.65
C SER A 262 -15.67 -14.48 20.89
N GLU A 263 -14.94 -13.38 21.12
CA GLU A 263 -15.14 -12.08 20.49
C GLU A 263 -13.79 -11.53 20.04
N LEU A 264 -13.75 -11.03 18.81
CA LEU A 264 -12.54 -10.51 18.19
C LEU A 264 -12.89 -9.34 17.28
N ASP A 265 -12.09 -8.28 17.28
CA ASP A 265 -12.28 -7.15 16.35
C ASP A 265 -11.34 -7.25 15.15
N VAL A 266 -10.12 -7.73 15.38
CA VAL A 266 -9.07 -7.85 14.36
C VAL A 266 -8.44 -9.24 14.43
N MET A 267 -8.49 -9.97 13.32
CA MET A 267 -7.81 -11.25 13.16
C MET A 267 -6.63 -11.12 12.21
N ILE A 268 -5.46 -11.56 12.65
CA ILE A 268 -4.21 -11.55 11.90
C ILE A 268 -3.70 -13.00 11.78
N ALA A 269 -3.27 -13.38 10.59
CA ALA A 269 -2.60 -14.65 10.36
C ALA A 269 -1.57 -14.51 9.24
N LEU A 270 -0.33 -14.17 9.62
CA LEU A 270 0.79 -14.07 8.68
C LEU A 270 1.65 -15.33 8.79
N HIS A 271 1.84 -16.02 7.67
CA HIS A 271 2.53 -17.31 7.62
C HIS A 271 1.84 -18.47 8.36
N ALA A 272 0.54 -18.36 8.64
CA ALA A 272 -0.29 -19.53 8.79
C ALA A 272 -0.26 -20.30 7.44
N CYS A 273 0.25 -21.53 7.45
CA CYS A 273 0.47 -22.27 6.21
C CYS A 273 -0.67 -23.25 5.93
N ASP A 274 -0.96 -23.42 4.63
CA ASP A 274 -1.98 -24.33 4.12
C ASP A 274 -3.34 -24.07 4.78
N ILE A 275 -3.98 -25.09 5.37
CA ILE A 275 -5.31 -24.98 5.96
C ILE A 275 -5.35 -24.18 7.27
N ALA A 276 -4.20 -23.88 7.89
CA ALA A 276 -4.17 -23.07 9.11
C ALA A 276 -4.75 -21.66 8.89
N THR A 277 -4.55 -21.09 7.69
CA THR A 277 -5.18 -19.83 7.31
C THR A 277 -6.68 -19.95 7.21
N ASP A 278 -7.21 -21.08 6.75
CA ASP A 278 -8.65 -21.30 6.65
C ASP A 278 -9.30 -21.34 8.04
N TYR A 279 -8.68 -22.01 9.00
CA TYR A 279 -9.11 -21.96 10.40
C TYR A 279 -9.02 -20.56 11.01
N ALA A 280 -8.00 -19.77 10.65
CA ALA A 280 -7.87 -18.40 11.13
C ALA A 280 -8.95 -17.49 10.56
N ILE A 281 -9.22 -17.57 9.26
CA ILE A 281 -10.32 -16.86 8.59
C ILE A 281 -11.65 -17.25 9.24
N HIS A 282 -11.92 -18.55 9.39
CA HIS A 282 -13.13 -19.05 10.04
C HIS A 282 -13.27 -18.53 11.47
N THR A 283 -12.20 -18.55 12.26
CA THR A 283 -12.21 -17.99 13.63
C THR A 283 -12.50 -16.50 13.63
N GLY A 284 -11.91 -15.73 12.71
CA GLY A 284 -12.20 -14.31 12.54
C GLY A 284 -13.68 -14.04 12.26
N ILE A 285 -14.26 -14.77 11.30
CA ILE A 285 -15.69 -14.66 10.95
C ILE A 285 -16.57 -15.03 12.15
N ARG A 286 -16.31 -16.19 12.76
CA ARG A 286 -17.09 -16.72 13.89
C ARG A 286 -17.05 -15.83 15.13
N SER A 287 -15.92 -15.17 15.36
CA SER A 287 -15.72 -14.27 16.51
C SER A 287 -16.16 -12.84 16.23
N GLY A 288 -16.72 -12.58 15.04
CA GLY A 288 -17.31 -11.30 14.68
C GLY A 288 -16.33 -10.23 14.17
N ALA A 289 -15.09 -10.59 13.82
CA ALA A 289 -14.02 -9.66 13.46
C ALA A 289 -14.46 -8.63 12.41
N SER A 290 -14.16 -7.36 12.68
CA SER A 290 -14.37 -6.26 11.74
C SER A 290 -13.26 -6.22 10.68
N ILE A 291 -12.06 -6.72 11.00
CA ILE A 291 -10.90 -6.73 10.12
C ILE A 291 -10.23 -8.10 10.16
N ILE A 292 -9.93 -8.65 8.98
CA ILE A 292 -9.22 -9.91 8.78
C ILE A 292 -8.02 -9.66 7.87
N MET A 293 -6.82 -10.00 8.31
CA MET A 293 -5.56 -9.81 7.58
C MET A 293 -4.76 -11.10 7.53
N CYS A 294 -4.64 -11.69 6.34
CA CYS A 294 -3.91 -12.94 6.15
C CYS A 294 -2.83 -12.81 5.07
N SER A 295 -1.64 -13.35 5.33
CA SER A 295 -0.61 -13.54 4.28
C SER A 295 -0.29 -15.03 4.16
N PRO A 296 -0.99 -15.74 3.24
CA PRO A 296 -0.82 -17.17 3.07
C PRO A 296 0.58 -17.55 2.55
N CYS A 297 1.18 -18.59 3.14
CA CYS A 297 2.52 -19.07 2.74
C CYS A 297 2.50 -20.34 1.90
N CYS A 298 1.53 -21.22 2.05
CA CYS A 298 1.51 -22.53 1.38
C CYS A 298 0.09 -22.92 1.00
N HIS A 299 -0.04 -23.67 -0.09
CA HIS A 299 -1.31 -24.10 -0.66
C HIS A 299 -1.16 -25.54 -1.15
N LYS A 300 -1.38 -26.51 -0.25
CA LYS A 300 -1.26 -27.94 -0.58
C LYS A 300 -2.62 -28.54 -0.86
N GLN A 301 -3.67 -28.17 -0.11
CA GLN A 301 -5.01 -28.74 -0.29
C GLN A 301 -5.49 -28.66 -1.76
N ILE A 302 -5.50 -27.45 -2.33
CA ILE A 302 -6.00 -27.23 -3.70
C ILE A 302 -5.00 -27.73 -4.74
N ARG A 303 -3.69 -27.56 -4.50
CA ARG A 303 -2.65 -28.03 -5.43
C ARG A 303 -2.74 -29.52 -5.71
N LEU A 304 -3.14 -30.33 -4.74
CA LEU A 304 -3.30 -31.78 -4.90
C LEU A 304 -4.58 -32.16 -5.64
N GLN A 305 -5.56 -31.27 -5.72
CA GLN A 305 -6.87 -31.50 -6.35
C GLN A 305 -6.94 -30.97 -7.78
N ILE A 306 -6.20 -29.89 -8.10
CA ILE A 306 -6.32 -29.23 -9.41
C ILE A 306 -6.12 -30.23 -10.54
N GLN A 307 -7.17 -30.36 -11.34
CA GLN A 307 -7.08 -30.94 -12.67
C GLN A 307 -6.98 -29.80 -13.67
N SER A 308 -5.90 -29.80 -14.46
CA SER A 308 -5.67 -28.73 -15.42
C SER A 308 -6.69 -28.82 -16.56
N PRO A 309 -7.53 -27.78 -16.78
CA PRO A 309 -8.46 -27.75 -17.90
C PRO A 309 -7.72 -27.95 -19.23
N ALA A 310 -8.37 -28.57 -20.21
CA ALA A 310 -7.73 -28.94 -21.49
C ALA A 310 -6.98 -27.77 -22.13
N LEU A 311 -7.57 -26.57 -22.12
CA LEU A 311 -6.96 -25.34 -22.66
C LEU A 311 -5.70 -24.90 -21.90
N LEU A 312 -5.67 -25.07 -20.58
CA LEU A 312 -4.56 -24.62 -19.72
C LEU A 312 -3.49 -25.69 -19.51
N LYS A 313 -3.76 -26.95 -19.86
CA LYS A 313 -2.86 -28.09 -19.67
C LYS A 313 -1.45 -27.87 -20.25
N PRO A 314 -1.25 -27.29 -21.44
CA PRO A 314 0.11 -27.02 -21.97
C PRO A 314 0.94 -26.06 -21.11
N MET A 315 0.28 -25.16 -20.36
CA MET A 315 0.94 -24.21 -19.45
C MET A 315 1.11 -24.80 -18.05
N LEU A 316 0.09 -25.51 -17.55
CA LEU A 316 0.04 -26.02 -16.18
C LEU A 316 0.74 -27.38 -16.00
N GLN A 317 1.21 -28.02 -17.08
CA GLN A 317 2.07 -29.21 -16.97
C GLN A 317 3.39 -28.94 -16.24
N TYR A 318 3.86 -27.69 -16.22
CA TYR A 318 5.06 -27.29 -15.49
C TYR A 318 4.73 -27.07 -14.01
N GLY A 319 5.39 -27.81 -13.12
CA GLY A 319 5.07 -27.79 -11.67
C GLY A 319 5.15 -26.42 -11.01
N LEU A 320 5.99 -25.50 -11.52
CA LEU A 320 6.06 -24.12 -11.06
C LEU A 320 4.77 -23.35 -11.39
N HIS A 321 4.30 -23.43 -12.64
CA HIS A 321 3.07 -22.76 -13.07
C HIS A 321 1.85 -23.36 -12.35
N LEU A 322 1.79 -24.68 -12.21
CA LEU A 322 0.73 -25.33 -11.44
C LEU A 322 0.71 -24.86 -9.99
N GLY A 323 1.89 -24.73 -9.36
CA GLY A 323 2.01 -24.20 -7.99
C GLY A 323 1.49 -22.76 -7.86
N GLN A 324 1.83 -21.88 -8.80
CA GLN A 324 1.36 -20.50 -8.83
C GLN A 324 -0.16 -20.42 -9.09
N GLN A 325 -0.67 -21.24 -10.00
CA GLN A 325 -2.10 -21.32 -10.28
C GLN A 325 -2.87 -21.81 -9.05
N ALA A 326 -2.37 -22.86 -8.38
CA ALA A 326 -3.00 -23.37 -7.16
C ALA A 326 -3.05 -22.32 -6.04
N GLU A 327 -1.99 -21.55 -5.87
CA GLU A 327 -1.96 -20.42 -4.94
C GLU A 327 -3.00 -19.36 -5.31
N MET A 328 -3.06 -18.93 -6.58
CA MET A 328 -4.05 -17.95 -7.04
C MET A 328 -5.50 -18.44 -6.82
N VAL A 329 -5.79 -19.70 -7.15
CA VAL A 329 -7.13 -20.28 -6.98
C VAL A 329 -7.50 -20.37 -5.51
N THR A 330 -6.57 -20.80 -4.65
CA THR A 330 -6.81 -20.90 -3.20
C THR A 330 -7.10 -19.53 -2.59
N ASP A 331 -6.30 -18.51 -2.90
CA ASP A 331 -6.48 -17.17 -2.36
C ASP A 331 -7.76 -16.50 -2.90
N SER A 332 -8.12 -16.78 -4.16
CA SER A 332 -9.37 -16.30 -4.76
C SER A 332 -10.59 -16.93 -4.09
N LEU A 333 -10.56 -18.24 -3.83
CA LEU A 333 -11.65 -18.92 -3.12
C LEU A 333 -11.81 -18.38 -1.70
N ARG A 334 -10.71 -18.21 -0.95
CA ARG A 334 -10.73 -17.57 0.38
C ARG A 334 -11.34 -16.18 0.34
N ALA A 335 -10.96 -15.37 -0.65
CA ALA A 335 -11.49 -14.02 -0.79
C ALA A 335 -12.99 -14.02 -1.10
N LEU A 336 -13.44 -14.90 -2.00
CA LEU A 336 -14.86 -15.05 -2.33
C LEU A 336 -15.69 -15.58 -1.15
N PHE A 337 -15.15 -16.50 -0.35
CA PHE A 337 -15.84 -16.96 0.88
C PHE A 337 -15.98 -15.85 1.91
N LEU A 338 -14.93 -15.02 2.09
CA LEU A 338 -15.01 -13.83 2.92
C LEU A 338 -16.07 -12.85 2.42
N GLU A 339 -16.13 -12.61 1.11
CA GLU A 339 -17.17 -11.77 0.50
C GLU A 339 -18.58 -12.34 0.74
N ALA A 340 -18.76 -13.66 0.58
CA ALA A 340 -20.02 -14.34 0.86
C ALA A 340 -20.42 -14.24 2.33
N CYS A 341 -19.45 -14.10 3.25
CA CYS A 341 -19.67 -13.87 4.67
C CYS A 341 -19.84 -12.37 5.03
N GLY A 342 -20.02 -11.48 4.06
CA GLY A 342 -20.32 -10.07 4.29
C GLY A 342 -19.10 -9.16 4.45
N TYR A 343 -17.93 -9.55 3.93
CA TYR A 343 -16.74 -8.72 3.92
C TYR A 343 -16.52 -8.05 2.55
N GLU A 344 -15.85 -6.90 2.55
CA GLU A 344 -15.14 -6.37 1.39
C GLU A 344 -13.72 -6.90 1.40
N THR A 345 -13.34 -7.66 0.38
CA THR A 345 -12.03 -8.32 0.32
C THR A 345 -11.14 -7.73 -0.76
N LYS A 346 -9.83 -7.65 -0.46
CA LYS A 346 -8.78 -7.24 -1.39
C LYS A 346 -7.64 -8.24 -1.32
N VAL A 347 -7.18 -8.69 -2.48
CA VAL A 347 -5.96 -9.50 -2.63
C VAL A 347 -4.92 -8.65 -3.36
N PHE A 348 -3.83 -8.31 -2.69
CA PHE A 348 -2.82 -7.40 -3.22
C PHE A 348 -1.40 -7.75 -2.80
N GLU A 349 -0.42 -7.13 -3.46
CA GLU A 349 0.98 -7.24 -3.08
C GLU A 349 1.29 -6.44 -1.82
N PHE A 350 1.60 -7.14 -0.73
CA PHE A 350 1.93 -6.60 0.57
C PHE A 350 3.32 -5.96 0.61
N ILE A 351 4.33 -6.66 0.10
CA ILE A 351 5.74 -6.22 0.15
C ILE A 351 6.49 -6.79 -1.06
N SER A 352 7.45 -6.03 -1.61
CA SER A 352 8.25 -6.48 -2.77
C SER A 352 8.80 -7.89 -2.56
N LEU A 353 8.83 -8.67 -3.64
CA LEU A 353 9.50 -9.96 -3.73
C LEU A 353 10.99 -9.92 -3.30
N ASP A 354 11.63 -8.74 -3.38
CA ASP A 354 12.99 -8.52 -2.85
C ASP A 354 13.10 -8.75 -1.33
N HIS A 355 11.96 -8.85 -0.65
CA HIS A 355 11.87 -8.95 0.81
C HIS A 355 11.29 -10.29 1.29
N THR A 356 10.47 -10.97 0.48
CA THR A 356 9.91 -12.30 0.79
C THR A 356 9.34 -12.97 -0.46
N ASN A 357 9.49 -14.29 -0.56
CA ASN A 357 8.86 -15.10 -1.61
C ASN A 357 7.33 -15.24 -1.43
N LYS A 358 6.79 -14.68 -0.34
CA LYS A 358 5.36 -14.62 -0.02
C LYS A 358 4.98 -13.17 0.18
N ASN A 359 4.41 -12.61 -0.88
CA ASN A 359 4.15 -11.18 -1.02
C ASN A 359 2.66 -10.84 -1.12
N LYS A 360 1.74 -11.81 -1.06
CA LYS A 360 0.30 -11.53 -1.13
C LYS A 360 -0.31 -11.34 0.26
N MET A 361 -1.25 -10.41 0.36
CA MET A 361 -2.13 -10.23 1.51
C MET A 361 -3.58 -10.31 1.07
N ILE A 362 -4.38 -11.07 1.80
CA ILE A 362 -5.83 -11.02 1.79
C ILE A 362 -6.24 -10.09 2.94
N LEU A 363 -6.82 -8.95 2.61
CA LEU A 363 -7.44 -8.04 3.56
C LEU A 363 -8.95 -8.12 3.39
N ALA A 364 -9.68 -8.39 4.47
CA ALA A 364 -11.12 -8.36 4.49
C ALA A 364 -11.61 -7.40 5.58
N VAL A 365 -12.51 -6.49 5.20
CA VAL A 365 -13.13 -5.51 6.11
C VAL A 365 -14.64 -5.76 6.11
N LYS A 366 -15.24 -5.89 7.29
CA LYS A 366 -16.67 -6.18 7.42
C LYS A 366 -17.50 -5.05 6.84
N ARG A 367 -18.47 -5.38 5.99
CA ARG A 367 -19.36 -4.38 5.38
C ARG A 367 -20.37 -3.88 6.40
N ALA A 368 -20.77 -2.62 6.24
CA ALA A 368 -21.89 -2.06 7.00
C ALA A 368 -23.24 -2.66 6.58
N GLU A 369 -23.39 -2.94 5.28
CA GLU A 369 -24.62 -3.49 4.70
C GLU A 369 -24.43 -4.96 4.30
N PRO A 370 -25.41 -5.83 4.59
CA PRO A 370 -25.41 -7.21 4.12
C PRO A 370 -25.43 -7.28 2.58
N VAL A 371 -24.73 -8.27 2.03
CA VAL A 371 -24.74 -8.58 0.60
C VAL A 371 -25.35 -9.97 0.42
N ASP A 372 -26.19 -10.14 -0.60
CA ASP A 372 -26.72 -11.46 -0.96
C ASP A 372 -25.58 -12.38 -1.46
N PRO A 373 -25.28 -13.49 -0.76
CA PRO A 373 -24.19 -14.37 -1.12
C PRO A 373 -24.49 -15.23 -2.36
N ALA A 374 -25.73 -15.29 -2.86
CA ALA A 374 -26.13 -16.24 -3.91
C ALA A 374 -25.23 -16.17 -5.16
N GLN A 375 -24.95 -14.98 -5.67
CA GLN A 375 -24.08 -14.82 -6.84
C GLN A 375 -22.61 -15.17 -6.55
N LEU A 376 -22.14 -14.94 -5.33
CA LEU A 376 -20.78 -15.28 -4.91
C LEU A 376 -20.62 -16.80 -4.79
N LEU A 377 -21.61 -17.48 -4.20
CA LEU A 377 -21.66 -18.93 -4.10
C LEU A 377 -21.68 -19.61 -5.47
N MET A 378 -22.42 -19.06 -6.44
CA MET A 378 -22.38 -19.54 -7.82
C MET A 378 -20.97 -19.43 -8.43
N LYS A 379 -20.33 -18.26 -8.32
CA LYS A 379 -18.95 -18.05 -8.82
C LYS A 379 -17.94 -18.98 -8.16
N ILE A 380 -18.08 -19.21 -6.85
CA ILE A 380 -17.25 -20.15 -6.09
C ILE A 380 -17.42 -21.56 -6.67
N GLN A 381 -18.65 -22.01 -6.89
CA GLN A 381 -18.92 -23.34 -7.41
C GLN A 381 -18.40 -23.49 -8.85
N GLU A 382 -18.64 -22.51 -9.73
CA GLU A 382 -18.10 -22.50 -11.09
C GLU A 382 -16.57 -22.58 -11.11
N LEU A 383 -15.88 -21.84 -10.24
CA LEU A 383 -14.43 -21.87 -10.12
C LEU A 383 -13.92 -23.22 -9.62
N LYS A 384 -14.62 -23.81 -8.62
CA LYS A 384 -14.31 -25.14 -8.11
C LYS A 384 -14.49 -26.20 -9.20
N ASP A 385 -15.61 -26.18 -9.92
CA ASP A 385 -15.92 -27.12 -11.00
C ASP A 385 -14.91 -27.02 -12.13
N PHE A 386 -14.53 -25.80 -12.53
CA PHE A 386 -13.53 -25.57 -13.57
C PHE A 386 -12.18 -26.22 -13.26
N TYR A 387 -11.77 -26.26 -11.99
CA TYR A 387 -10.52 -26.88 -11.53
C TYR A 387 -10.71 -28.28 -10.92
N HIS A 388 -11.93 -28.83 -10.92
CA HIS A 388 -12.31 -30.08 -10.28
C HIS A 388 -11.96 -30.15 -8.78
N ILE A 389 -12.14 -29.03 -8.07
CA ILE A 389 -11.92 -28.92 -6.63
C ILE A 389 -13.13 -29.51 -5.91
N THR A 390 -12.93 -30.61 -5.19
CA THR A 390 -14.00 -31.30 -4.47
C THR A 390 -14.16 -30.80 -3.05
N GLU A 391 -13.06 -30.39 -2.40
CA GLU A 391 -13.05 -29.97 -1.01
C GLU A 391 -12.18 -28.72 -0.80
N HIS A 392 -12.71 -27.77 -0.02
CA HIS A 392 -11.99 -26.61 0.47
C HIS A 392 -12.22 -26.46 1.99
N CYS A 393 -11.16 -26.40 2.79
CA CYS A 393 -11.24 -26.42 4.25
C CYS A 393 -12.15 -25.31 4.79
N LEU A 394 -11.95 -24.07 4.34
CA LEU A 394 -12.78 -22.94 4.77
C LEU A 394 -14.27 -23.13 4.47
N GLU A 395 -14.61 -23.73 3.32
CA GLU A 395 -16.01 -23.97 2.96
C GLU A 395 -16.65 -24.95 3.93
N THR A 396 -15.97 -26.07 4.21
CA THR A 396 -16.43 -27.09 5.16
C THR A 396 -16.69 -26.47 6.54
N LEU A 397 -15.76 -25.63 7.02
CA LEU A 397 -15.88 -24.95 8.31
C LEU A 397 -17.06 -23.97 8.34
N LEU A 398 -17.21 -23.16 7.30
CA LEU A 398 -18.29 -22.17 7.24
C LEU A 398 -19.67 -22.82 7.13
N ARG A 399 -19.81 -23.90 6.36
CA ARG A 399 -21.06 -24.67 6.27
C ARG A 399 -21.43 -25.33 7.59
N ALA A 400 -20.45 -25.86 8.33
CA ALA A 400 -20.69 -26.50 9.62
C ALA A 400 -21.31 -25.53 10.64
N ASP A 401 -20.94 -24.25 10.58
CA ASP A 401 -21.46 -23.21 11.47
C ASP A 401 -22.63 -22.40 10.86
N GLY A 402 -23.11 -22.77 9.66
CA GLY A 402 -24.28 -22.15 9.02
C GLY A 402 -24.04 -20.77 8.38
N TYR A 403 -22.80 -20.45 8.02
CA TYR A 403 -22.46 -19.18 7.34
C TYR A 403 -22.69 -19.20 5.82
N LEU A 404 -22.76 -20.39 5.20
CA LEU A 404 -22.93 -20.59 3.75
C LEU A 404 -24.08 -21.54 3.40
#